data_AF-A0A8D0KPM6-F1
#
_entry.id   AF-A0A8D0KPM6-F1
#
_cell.length_a   1.000
_cell.length_b   1.000
_cell.length_c   1.000
_cell.angle_alpha   90.00
_cell.angle_beta   90.00
_cell.angle_gamma   90.00
#
_symmetry.space_group_name_H-M   'P 1'
#
loop_
_entity.id
_entity.type
_entity.pdbx_description
1 polymer ?
#
loop_
_entity_poly.entity_id
_entity_poly.type
_entity_poly.pdbx_seq_one_letter_code
_entity_poly.pdbx_strand_id
1 'polypeptide(L)'
;MDFTGHKSRVIENPTEALSVAVEEGLAWRKKGCLRLGAHGSPTTLQNATSGSIHSSQPWFHHKISREEAHQLILRQGLVDGVFLVRDSQSNPKTFVLSLSHGLKIKHFQIVPVKEGKLFYTLDDGHTRFSDLIQLVEFYQLNKGILPCKLRHYCTRIAL
;
A
#
# COMPACT_ATOMS: atom_id res chain seq x y z
N MET A 1 20.61 17.22 -21.27
CA MET A 1 20.39 16.02 -22.11
C MET A 1 21.63 15.84 -22.95
N ASP A 2 22.58 15.15 -22.32
CA ASP A 2 23.97 15.00 -22.70
C ASP A 2 24.19 13.51 -22.98
N PHE A 3 24.33 13.17 -24.27
CA PHE A 3 24.44 11.78 -24.73
C PHE A 3 25.91 11.33 -24.87
N THR A 4 26.80 11.81 -24.00
CA THR A 4 28.25 11.54 -24.06
C THR A 4 28.65 10.25 -23.33
N GLY A 5 27.83 9.20 -23.47
CA GLY A 5 28.18 7.83 -23.08
C GLY A 5 28.64 7.03 -24.29
N HIS A 6 29.85 6.47 -24.24
CA HIS A 6 30.35 5.60 -25.31
C HIS A 6 29.44 4.36 -25.50
N LYS A 7 29.04 4.10 -26.75
CA LYS A 7 28.15 3.02 -27.26
C LYS A 7 26.65 3.34 -27.37
N SER A 8 26.30 4.31 -28.21
CA SER A 8 24.99 4.35 -28.87
C SER A 8 25.16 4.06 -30.36
N ARG A 9 25.06 2.79 -30.76
CA ARG A 9 25.02 2.37 -32.18
C ARG A 9 23.69 1.68 -32.46
N VAL A 10 23.05 2.05 -33.56
CA VAL A 10 21.84 1.37 -34.07
C VAL A 10 22.24 0.02 -34.64
N ILE A 11 21.56 -1.05 -34.22
CA ILE A 11 21.78 -2.42 -34.70
C ILE A 11 20.77 -2.69 -35.82
N GLU A 12 21.23 -2.60 -37.07
CA GLU A 12 20.38 -2.81 -38.25
C GLU A 12 20.34 -4.29 -38.69
N ASN A 13 21.29 -5.11 -38.24
CA ASN A 13 21.32 -6.54 -38.55
C ASN A 13 20.35 -7.31 -37.62
N PRO A 14 19.31 -7.99 -38.17
CA PRO A 14 18.30 -8.67 -37.35
C PRO A 14 18.87 -9.83 -36.52
N THR A 15 19.94 -10.49 -36.97
CA THR A 15 20.59 -11.58 -36.21
C THR A 15 21.37 -11.02 -35.02
N GLU A 16 22.08 -9.90 -35.21
CA GLU A 16 22.79 -9.20 -34.14
C GLU A 16 21.81 -8.65 -33.08
N ALA A 17 20.69 -8.06 -33.53
CA ALA A 17 19.63 -7.57 -32.65
C ALA A 17 19.01 -8.69 -31.81
N LEU A 18 18.77 -9.88 -32.41
CA LEU A 18 18.31 -11.05 -31.65
C LEU A 18 19.33 -11.49 -30.60
N SER A 19 20.61 -11.56 -30.96
CA SER A 19 21.68 -11.96 -30.02
C SER A 19 21.76 -11.02 -28.82
N VAL A 20 21.71 -9.70 -29.06
CA VAL A 20 21.72 -8.69 -27.98
C VAL A 20 20.48 -8.79 -27.10
N ALA A 21 19.28 -8.94 -27.68
CA ALA A 21 18.04 -9.09 -26.92
C ALA A 21 18.04 -10.37 -26.04
N VAL A 22 18.59 -11.47 -26.55
CA VAL A 22 18.76 -12.72 -25.78
C VAL A 22 19.79 -12.54 -24.66
N GLU A 23 20.93 -11.89 -24.93
CA GLU A 23 21.97 -11.63 -23.93
C GLU A 23 21.46 -10.72 -22.80
N GLU A 24 20.76 -9.61 -23.12
CA GLU A 24 20.15 -8.73 -22.13
C GLU A 24 19.09 -9.47 -21.29
N GLY A 25 18.23 -10.28 -21.92
CA GLY A 25 17.23 -11.09 -21.21
C GLY A 25 17.86 -12.11 -20.23
N LEU A 26 18.98 -12.71 -20.61
CA LEU A 26 19.76 -13.60 -19.74
C LEU A 26 20.49 -12.82 -18.62
N ALA A 27 20.98 -11.62 -18.91
CA ALA A 27 21.61 -10.73 -17.92
C ALA A 27 20.61 -10.25 -16.86
N TRP A 28 19.36 -9.93 -17.25
CA TRP A 28 18.27 -9.62 -16.33
C TRP A 28 17.95 -10.82 -15.42
N ARG A 29 17.91 -12.04 -15.99
CA ARG A 29 17.69 -13.28 -15.22
C ARG A 29 18.81 -13.54 -14.20
N LYS A 30 20.07 -13.32 -14.55
CA LYS A 30 21.21 -13.43 -13.61
C LYS A 30 21.12 -12.38 -12.49
N LYS A 31 20.79 -11.12 -12.81
CA LYS A 31 20.63 -10.03 -11.83
C LYS A 31 19.46 -10.27 -10.86
N GLY A 32 18.39 -10.93 -11.30
CA GLY A 32 17.25 -11.29 -10.45
C GLY A 32 17.51 -12.42 -9.45
N CYS A 33 18.46 -13.33 -9.73
CA CYS A 33 18.69 -14.54 -8.92
C CYS A 33 19.78 -14.38 -7.84
N LEU A 34 20.72 -13.44 -8.01
CA LEU A 34 21.91 -13.30 -7.16
C LEU A 34 21.72 -12.42 -5.89
N ARG A 35 20.50 -12.22 -5.39
CA ARG A 35 20.24 -11.54 -4.10
C ARG A 35 19.88 -12.51 -2.97
N LEU A 36 20.67 -13.58 -2.81
CA LEU A 36 20.54 -14.55 -1.72
C LEU A 36 21.85 -14.69 -0.94
N GLY A 37 21.90 -14.06 0.25
CA GLY A 37 23.01 -14.12 1.23
C GLY A 37 24.26 -13.31 0.82
N ALA A 38 24.96 -12.58 1.68
CA ALA A 38 24.79 -12.24 3.11
C ALA A 38 25.51 -10.89 3.36
N HIS A 39 25.69 -10.30 4.56
CA HIS A 39 25.48 -10.70 5.95
C HIS A 39 25.09 -9.45 6.78
N GLY A 40 24.62 -9.62 8.03
CA GLY A 40 24.47 -8.51 9.00
C GLY A 40 23.07 -8.37 9.58
N SER A 41 22.76 -9.18 10.61
CA SER A 41 21.56 -9.01 11.45
C SER A 41 21.81 -7.92 12.51
N PRO A 42 20.78 -7.17 12.98
CA PRO A 42 19.77 -7.78 13.85
C PRO A 42 18.35 -7.78 13.27
N THR A 43 17.72 -8.95 13.37
CA THR A 43 16.31 -9.17 13.68
C THR A 43 15.26 -8.16 13.16
N THR A 44 14.73 -8.42 11.96
CA THR A 44 13.28 -8.36 11.74
C THR A 44 12.90 -9.50 10.80
N LEU A 45 12.13 -10.48 11.29
CA LEU A 45 11.50 -11.48 10.41
C LEU A 45 10.42 -10.79 9.58
N GLN A 46 10.83 -10.21 8.44
CA GLN A 46 9.91 -9.97 7.35
C GLN A 46 9.60 -11.33 6.71
N ASN A 47 8.60 -12.01 7.27
CA ASN A 47 7.98 -13.15 6.61
C ASN A 47 7.61 -12.74 5.18
N ALA A 48 8.22 -13.40 4.19
CA ALA A 48 7.77 -13.38 2.81
C ALA A 48 6.47 -14.20 2.64
N THR A 49 5.50 -13.98 3.53
CA THR A 49 4.09 -14.23 3.24
C THR A 49 3.69 -13.35 2.07
N SER A 50 2.98 -13.91 1.10
CA SER A 50 2.37 -13.19 -0.03
C SER A 50 1.53 -12.02 0.49
N GLY A 51 2.15 -10.84 0.57
CA GLY A 51 1.57 -9.67 1.22
C GLY A 51 0.32 -9.23 0.48
N SER A 52 -0.72 -8.86 1.22
CA SER A 52 -1.88 -8.25 0.58
C SER A 52 -1.45 -6.92 -0.05
N ILE A 53 -1.98 -6.57 -1.22
CA ILE A 53 -1.50 -5.43 -2.02
C ILE A 53 -1.55 -4.07 -1.29
N HIS A 54 -2.36 -3.97 -0.23
CA HIS A 54 -2.46 -2.79 0.61
C HIS A 54 -1.29 -2.65 1.62
N SER A 55 -0.51 -3.70 1.90
CA SER A 55 0.56 -3.67 2.90
C SER A 55 1.72 -2.74 2.53
N SER A 56 1.90 -2.40 1.26
CA SER A 56 2.88 -1.42 0.79
C SER A 56 2.34 0.03 0.74
N GLN A 57 1.08 0.25 1.07
CA GLN A 57 0.44 1.56 0.92
C GLN A 57 0.83 2.50 2.08
N PRO A 58 1.15 3.78 1.79
CA PRO A 58 1.67 4.71 2.81
C PRO A 58 0.62 5.10 3.87
N TRP A 59 -0.66 4.90 3.55
CA TRP A 59 -1.80 5.08 4.45
C TRP A 59 -2.14 3.84 5.30
N PHE A 60 -1.45 2.70 5.09
CA PHE A 60 -1.71 1.45 5.79
C PHE A 60 -0.69 1.17 6.90
N HIS A 61 -1.13 1.26 8.15
CA HIS A 61 -0.27 1.21 9.34
C HIS A 61 -0.16 -0.17 9.98
N HIS A 62 -0.82 -1.19 9.41
CA HIS A 62 -0.79 -2.58 9.93
C HIS A 62 -1.31 -2.63 11.38
N LYS A 63 -0.64 -3.38 12.26
CA LYS A 63 -1.06 -3.70 13.64
C LYS A 63 -0.81 -2.58 14.66
N ILE A 64 -1.19 -1.34 14.36
CA ILE A 64 -1.23 -0.28 15.38
C ILE A 64 -2.57 -0.29 16.14
N SER A 65 -2.51 0.11 17.40
CA SER A 65 -3.67 0.22 18.27
C SER A 65 -4.57 1.41 17.93
N ARG A 66 -5.74 1.44 18.58
CA ARG A 66 -6.64 2.60 18.51
C ARG A 66 -5.97 3.87 19.03
N GLU A 67 -5.18 3.76 20.10
CA GLU A 67 -4.51 4.90 20.72
C GLU A 67 -3.31 5.38 19.90
N GLU A 68 -2.48 4.48 19.37
CA GLU A 68 -1.40 4.88 18.45
C GLU A 68 -1.95 5.58 17.21
N ALA A 69 -3.06 5.09 16.64
CA ALA A 69 -3.74 5.75 15.55
C ALA A 69 -4.28 7.14 15.93
N HIS A 70 -4.79 7.29 17.16
CA HIS A 70 -5.25 8.56 17.71
C HIS A 70 -4.09 9.57 17.82
N GLN A 71 -2.96 9.15 18.39
CA GLN A 71 -1.75 9.96 18.51
C GLN A 71 -1.13 10.36 17.16
N LEU A 72 -1.13 9.45 16.18
CA LEU A 72 -0.62 9.75 14.83
C LEU A 72 -1.46 10.80 14.11
N ILE A 73 -2.79 10.77 14.24
CA ILE A 73 -3.70 11.77 13.64
C ILE A 73 -3.64 13.10 14.42
N LEU A 74 -3.51 13.06 15.76
CA LEU A 74 -3.29 14.26 16.58
C LEU A 74 -2.04 15.04 16.15
N ARG A 75 -0.94 14.35 15.85
CA ARG A 75 0.32 14.96 15.35
C ARG A 75 0.16 15.69 14.00
N GLN A 76 -0.91 15.41 13.25
CA GLN A 76 -1.26 16.12 12.01
C GLN A 76 -2.21 17.31 12.24
N GLY A 77 -2.47 17.70 13.50
CA GLY A 77 -3.28 18.87 13.85
C GLY A 77 -4.80 18.68 13.72
N LEU A 78 -5.30 17.44 13.72
CA LEU A 78 -6.73 17.10 13.64
C LEU A 78 -7.48 17.64 12.40
N VAL A 79 -6.79 17.97 11.32
CA VAL A 79 -7.37 18.53 10.09
C VAL A 79 -8.41 17.57 9.47
N ASP A 80 -9.56 18.12 9.06
CA ASP A 80 -10.65 17.37 8.44
C ASP A 80 -10.20 16.59 7.20
N GLY A 81 -10.48 15.28 7.19
CA GLY A 81 -10.06 14.38 6.11
C GLY A 81 -8.68 13.76 6.32
N VAL A 82 -7.99 14.04 7.44
CA VAL A 82 -6.78 13.29 7.84
C VAL A 82 -7.15 11.87 8.24
N PHE A 83 -6.49 10.85 7.68
CA PHE A 83 -6.84 9.45 7.94
C PHE A 83 -5.66 8.48 7.97
N LEU A 84 -5.92 7.26 8.43
CA LEU A 84 -5.10 6.08 8.20
C LEU A 84 -5.97 4.81 8.24
N VAL A 85 -5.48 3.72 7.65
CA VAL A 85 -6.09 2.39 7.77
C VAL A 85 -5.14 1.48 8.55
N ARG A 86 -5.70 0.62 9.41
CA ARG A 86 -4.96 -0.30 10.28
C ARG A 86 -5.69 -1.63 10.43
N ASP A 87 -4.99 -2.64 10.92
CA ASP A 87 -5.61 -3.90 11.35
C ASP A 87 -6.53 -3.66 12.55
N SER A 88 -7.65 -4.39 12.62
CA SER A 88 -8.48 -4.41 13.82
C SER A 88 -7.86 -5.29 14.90
N GLN A 89 -7.73 -4.75 16.11
CA GLN A 89 -7.24 -5.51 17.27
C GLN A 89 -8.33 -6.37 17.91
N SER A 90 -9.61 -5.97 17.82
CA SER A 90 -10.74 -6.69 18.42
C SER A 90 -11.30 -7.77 17.50
N ASN A 91 -11.29 -7.54 16.19
CA ASN A 91 -11.96 -8.38 15.20
C ASN A 91 -10.96 -8.90 14.15
N PRO A 92 -10.40 -10.12 14.34
CA PRO A 92 -9.45 -10.71 13.39
C PRO A 92 -9.98 -10.73 11.96
N LYS A 93 -9.11 -10.43 10.98
CA LYS A 93 -9.42 -10.33 9.53
C LYS A 93 -10.31 -9.14 9.13
N THR A 94 -10.57 -8.20 10.04
CA THR A 94 -11.20 -6.90 9.70
C THR A 94 -10.18 -5.76 9.82
N PHE A 95 -10.44 -4.65 9.13
CA PHE A 95 -9.59 -3.46 9.18
C PHE A 95 -10.36 -2.29 9.80
N VAL A 96 -9.66 -1.21 10.13
CA VAL A 96 -10.25 0.00 10.69
C VAL A 96 -9.72 1.23 9.96
N LEU A 97 -10.62 2.00 9.35
CA LEU A 97 -10.36 3.35 8.88
C LEU A 97 -10.47 4.31 10.08
N SER A 98 -9.40 5.00 10.42
CA SER A 98 -9.39 6.06 11.45
C SER A 98 -9.31 7.42 10.75
N LEU A 99 -10.25 8.33 11.02
CA LEU A 99 -10.48 9.57 10.28
C LEU A 99 -10.75 10.76 11.22
N SER A 100 -10.05 11.87 11.01
CA SER A 100 -10.33 13.16 11.67
C SER A 100 -11.45 13.92 10.98
N HIS A 101 -12.40 14.44 11.77
CA HIS A 101 -13.39 15.40 11.32
C HIS A 101 -14.01 16.17 12.50
N GLY A 102 -14.03 17.50 12.42
CA GLY A 102 -14.62 18.37 13.44
C GLY A 102 -13.90 18.25 14.78
N LEU A 103 -12.56 18.27 14.75
CA LEU A 103 -11.67 18.10 15.91
C LEU A 103 -11.86 16.78 16.69
N LYS A 104 -12.46 15.77 16.05
CA LYS A 104 -12.69 14.44 16.64
C LYS A 104 -12.22 13.35 15.68
N ILE A 105 -11.66 12.28 16.25
CA ILE A 105 -11.24 11.11 15.49
C ILE A 105 -12.33 10.04 15.58
N LYS A 106 -12.82 9.60 14.42
CA LYS A 106 -13.80 8.52 14.28
C LYS A 106 -13.11 7.29 13.72
N HIS A 107 -13.59 6.11 14.11
CA HIS A 107 -13.09 4.83 13.61
C HIS A 107 -14.23 4.06 12.98
N PHE A 108 -14.05 3.61 11.74
CA PHE A 108 -15.03 2.87 10.97
C PHE A 108 -14.46 1.48 10.68
N GLN A 109 -15.22 0.44 11.00
CA GLN A 109 -14.78 -0.94 10.77
C GLN A 109 -15.01 -1.32 9.31
N ILE A 110 -13.94 -1.71 8.63
CA ILE A 110 -13.99 -2.26 7.29
C ILE A 110 -14.16 -3.77 7.41
N VAL A 111 -15.31 -4.28 6.98
CA VAL A 111 -15.73 -5.67 7.16
C VAL A 111 -15.52 -6.46 5.86
N PRO A 112 -14.96 -7.68 5.91
CA PRO A 112 -14.93 -8.58 4.77
C PRO A 112 -16.31 -9.22 4.52
N VAL A 113 -16.80 -9.14 3.29
CA VAL A 113 -18.02 -9.81 2.82
C VAL A 113 -17.61 -10.93 1.85
N LYS A 114 -18.29 -12.09 1.92
CA LYS A 114 -18.02 -13.25 1.06
C LYS A 114 -19.25 -13.63 0.25
N GLU A 115 -19.21 -13.34 -1.04
CA GLU A 115 -20.26 -13.68 -2.01
C GLU A 115 -19.59 -14.28 -3.26
N GLY A 116 -19.13 -15.54 -3.14
CA GLY A 116 -18.27 -16.21 -4.12
C GLY A 116 -16.83 -15.67 -4.16
N LYS A 117 -16.67 -14.35 -4.13
CA LYS A 117 -15.40 -13.62 -3.97
C LYS A 117 -15.38 -12.87 -2.63
N LEU A 118 -14.18 -12.57 -2.15
CA LEU A 118 -13.95 -11.68 -1.01
C LEU A 118 -14.08 -10.21 -1.46
N PHE A 119 -14.87 -9.44 -0.74
CA PHE A 119 -15.01 -8.00 -0.87
C PHE A 119 -14.84 -7.32 0.49
N TYR A 120 -14.66 -6.00 0.48
CA TYR A 120 -14.64 -5.16 1.67
C TYR A 120 -15.75 -4.11 1.60
N THR A 121 -16.37 -3.83 2.74
CA THR A 121 -17.44 -2.82 2.88
C THR A 121 -17.22 -1.96 4.14
N LEU A 122 -17.80 -0.76 4.13
CA LEU A 122 -17.88 0.16 5.27
C LEU A 122 -19.32 0.40 5.73
N ASP A 123 -20.29 -0.02 4.92
CA ASP A 123 -21.71 0.35 4.94
C ASP A 123 -22.59 -0.90 4.79
N ASP A 124 -22.32 -1.90 5.62
CA ASP A 124 -23.08 -3.16 5.75
C ASP A 124 -23.38 -3.89 4.43
N GLY A 125 -22.49 -3.74 3.44
CA GLY A 125 -22.56 -4.41 2.14
C GLY A 125 -23.20 -3.58 1.03
N HIS A 126 -23.73 -2.38 1.32
CA HIS A 126 -24.29 -1.49 0.29
C HIS A 126 -23.24 -1.11 -0.77
N THR A 127 -22.03 -0.75 -0.34
CA THR A 127 -20.87 -0.53 -1.22
C THR A 127 -19.81 -1.60 -0.98
N ARG A 128 -19.32 -2.22 -2.06
CA ARG A 128 -18.39 -3.35 -2.03
C ARG A 128 -17.16 -3.08 -2.91
N PHE A 129 -15.96 -3.32 -2.37
CA PHE A 129 -14.68 -3.11 -3.03
C PHE A 129 -13.88 -4.42 -3.09
N SER A 130 -13.08 -4.66 -4.14
CA SER A 130 -12.26 -5.89 -4.23
C SER A 130 -11.12 -5.93 -3.21
N ASP A 131 -10.68 -4.77 -2.77
CA ASP A 131 -9.50 -4.57 -1.93
C ASP A 131 -9.58 -3.19 -1.24
N LEU A 132 -8.64 -2.94 -0.33
CA LEU A 132 -8.60 -1.69 0.42
C LEU A 132 -8.13 -0.48 -0.40
N ILE A 133 -7.46 -0.69 -1.54
CA ILE A 133 -6.97 0.41 -2.38
C ILE A 133 -8.16 1.09 -3.06
N GLN A 134 -9.01 0.31 -3.73
CA GLN A 134 -10.24 0.82 -4.33
C GLN A 134 -11.18 1.47 -3.31
N LEU A 135 -11.26 0.92 -2.09
CA LEU A 135 -12.04 1.50 -1.01
C LEU A 135 -11.51 2.89 -0.63
N VAL A 136 -10.20 3.05 -0.45
CA VAL A 136 -9.59 4.35 -0.11
C VAL A 136 -9.75 5.35 -1.27
N GLU A 137 -9.48 4.95 -2.50
CA GLU A 137 -9.65 5.81 -3.70
C GLU A 137 -11.09 6.28 -3.85
N PHE A 138 -12.07 5.38 -3.68
CA PHE A 138 -13.49 5.75 -3.72
C PHE A 138 -13.83 6.79 -2.66
N TYR A 139 -13.36 6.61 -1.41
CA TYR A 139 -13.65 7.53 -0.31
C TYR A 139 -12.79 8.81 -0.30
N GLN A 140 -11.75 8.89 -1.13
CA GLN A 140 -11.09 10.16 -1.47
C GLN A 140 -11.94 11.00 -2.42
N LEU A 141 -12.60 10.36 -3.39
CA LEU A 141 -13.48 11.04 -4.36
C LEU A 141 -14.90 11.28 -3.83
N ASN A 142 -15.42 10.40 -2.98
CA ASN A 142 -16.81 10.36 -2.53
C ASN A 142 -16.90 10.39 -1.00
N LYS A 143 -17.92 11.07 -0.46
CA LYS A 143 -18.14 11.09 1.00
C LYS A 143 -18.77 9.77 1.49
N GLY A 144 -19.74 9.24 0.75
CA GLY A 144 -20.54 8.07 1.18
C GLY A 144 -21.08 8.26 2.60
N ILE A 145 -20.91 7.22 3.44
CA ILE A 145 -21.30 7.26 4.86
C ILE A 145 -20.33 8.00 5.79
N LEU A 146 -19.13 8.38 5.32
CA LEU A 146 -18.14 9.07 6.13
C LEU A 146 -18.57 10.52 6.40
N PRO A 147 -18.10 11.20 7.47
CA PRO A 147 -18.44 12.59 7.73
C PRO A 147 -17.90 13.55 6.65
N CYS A 148 -16.73 13.25 6.09
CA CYS A 148 -16.07 13.97 5.01
C CYS A 148 -15.31 12.99 4.09
N LYS A 149 -14.82 13.48 2.95
CA LYS A 149 -13.92 12.72 2.07
C LYS A 149 -12.55 12.54 2.72
N LEU A 150 -11.88 11.44 2.39
CA LEU A 150 -10.47 11.23 2.73
C LEU A 150 -9.60 12.23 1.94
N ARG A 151 -8.63 12.88 2.59
CA ARG A 151 -7.80 13.93 1.98
C ARG A 151 -6.31 13.68 2.13
N HIS A 152 -5.85 13.56 3.37
CA HIS A 152 -4.42 13.44 3.68
C HIS A 152 -4.21 12.21 4.56
N TYR A 153 -3.30 11.33 4.20
CA TYR A 153 -2.99 10.18 5.05
C TYR A 153 -1.86 10.51 6.01
N CYS A 154 -1.92 9.96 7.23
CA CYS A 154 -0.74 9.89 8.08
C CYS A 154 0.31 9.02 7.41
N THR A 155 1.49 9.54 7.13
CA THR A 155 2.64 8.71 6.72
C THR A 155 3.10 7.83 7.87
N ARG A 156 3.51 6.59 7.58
CA ARG A 156 4.18 5.75 8.57
C ARG A 156 5.50 6.42 8.98
N ILE A 157 5.61 6.81 10.24
CA ILE A 157 6.89 7.24 10.81
C ILE A 157 7.70 5.97 11.05
N ALA A 158 8.77 5.78 10.28
CA ALA A 158 9.83 4.86 10.68
C ALA A 158 10.56 5.49 11.87
N LEU A 159 10.53 4.80 13.00
CA LEU A 159 11.38 5.08 14.17
C LEU A 159 12.70 4.32 14.01
#